data_AF-A0A5B9W6C0-F1
#
_entry.id   AF-A0A5B9W6C0-F1
#
_cell.length_a   1.000
_cell.length_b   1.000
_cell.length_c   1.000
_cell.angle_alpha   90.00
_cell.angle_beta   90.00
_cell.angle_gamma   90.00
#
_symmetry.space_group_name_H-M   'P 1'
#
loop_
_entity.id
_entity.type
_entity.pdbx_description
1 polymer ?
#
loop_
_entity_poly.entity_id
_entity_poly.type
_entity_poly.pdbx_seq_one_letter_code
_entity_poly.pdbx_strand_id
1 'polypeptide(L)'
;MIDLIKKTLLTGVGLAVMTKDKVEELGKELASQAKLSENEGREFVDHLLKQSEAARDSLESRVNAAVQKAISALPLATKDEVAKLTARVEELSTRLHEHASHSE
;
A
#
# COMPACT_ATOMS: atom_id res chain seq x y z
N MET A 1 22.52 -17.63 -13.22
CA MET A 1 21.18 -17.77 -12.58
C MET A 1 21.16 -17.31 -11.14
N ILE A 2 21.75 -18.04 -10.18
CA ILE A 2 21.70 -17.65 -8.75
C ILE A 2 22.53 -16.38 -8.45
N ASP A 3 23.64 -16.15 -9.16
CA ASP A 3 24.53 -15.02 -8.85
C ASP A 3 23.94 -13.63 -9.14
N LEU A 4 23.08 -13.49 -10.14
CA LEU A 4 22.46 -12.20 -10.45
C LEU A 4 21.40 -11.86 -9.39
N ILE A 5 20.51 -12.80 -9.10
CA ILE A 5 19.51 -12.68 -8.03
C ILE A 5 20.19 -12.46 -6.68
N LYS A 6 21.25 -13.23 -6.38
CA LYS A 6 22.07 -13.01 -5.19
C LYS A 6 22.67 -11.63 -5.19
N LYS A 7 23.31 -11.16 -6.27
CA LYS A 7 23.86 -9.81 -6.33
C LYS A 7 22.79 -8.75 -6.13
N THR A 8 21.65 -8.81 -6.80
CA THR A 8 20.57 -7.84 -6.63
C THR A 8 20.05 -7.82 -5.18
N LEU A 9 19.91 -8.98 -4.55
CA LEU A 9 19.55 -9.10 -3.14
C LEU A 9 20.67 -8.63 -2.20
N LEU A 10 21.94 -8.95 -2.48
CA LEU A 10 23.13 -8.60 -1.69
C LEU A 10 23.48 -7.12 -1.80
N THR A 11 23.21 -6.52 -2.96
CA THR A 11 23.28 -5.08 -3.23
C THR A 11 22.11 -4.34 -2.57
N GLY A 12 21.11 -5.07 -2.05
CA GLY A 12 19.98 -4.47 -1.36
C GLY A 12 19.10 -3.65 -2.30
N VAL A 13 19.06 -4.00 -3.59
CA VAL A 13 18.07 -3.43 -4.51
C VAL A 13 16.71 -3.98 -4.09
N GLY A 14 16.08 -3.27 -3.16
CA GLY A 14 14.80 -3.65 -2.62
C GLY A 14 13.71 -3.59 -3.68
N LEU A 15 12.60 -4.28 -3.42
CA LEU A 15 11.39 -4.23 -4.26
C LEU A 15 10.87 -2.79 -4.42
N ALA A 16 11.15 -1.90 -3.46
CA ALA A 16 10.78 -0.48 -3.52
C ALA A 16 11.49 0.29 -4.65
N VAL A 17 12.70 -0.12 -5.03
CA VAL A 17 13.52 0.53 -6.07
C VAL A 17 13.35 -0.17 -7.43
N MET A 18 12.72 -1.35 -7.48
CA MET A 18 12.39 -2.02 -8.74
C MET A 18 11.31 -1.24 -9.50
N THR A 19 11.73 -0.46 -10.49
CA THR A 19 10.84 0.18 -11.49
C THR A 19 10.51 -0.81 -12.60
N LYS A 20 9.51 -0.47 -13.44
CA LYS A 20 9.21 -1.25 -14.66
C LYS A 20 10.46 -1.45 -15.52
N ASP A 21 11.23 -0.38 -15.73
CA ASP A 21 12.47 -0.43 -16.52
C ASP A 21 13.48 -1.43 -15.95
N LYS A 22 13.61 -1.49 -14.61
CA LYS A 22 14.50 -2.46 -13.95
C LYS A 22 13.99 -3.89 -14.00
N VAL A 23 12.67 -4.09 -13.94
CA VAL A 23 12.06 -5.42 -14.17
C VAL A 23 12.31 -5.86 -15.61
N GLU A 24 12.16 -4.95 -16.56
CA GLU A 24 12.37 -5.21 -17.99
C GLU A 24 13.84 -5.53 -18.30
N GLU A 25 14.79 -4.77 -17.75
CA GLU A 25 16.23 -5.02 -17.87
C GLU A 25 16.60 -6.40 -17.32
N LEU A 26 16.12 -6.73 -16.12
CA LEU A 26 16.34 -8.05 -15.53
C LEU A 26 15.69 -9.16 -16.35
N GLY A 27 14.47 -8.94 -16.85
CA GLY A 27 13.78 -9.89 -17.70
C GLY A 27 14.54 -10.18 -19.00
N LYS A 28 15.06 -9.13 -19.67
CA LYS A 28 15.88 -9.25 -20.88
C LYS A 28 17.20 -9.97 -20.61
N GLU A 29 17.86 -9.64 -19.50
CA GLU A 29 19.11 -10.30 -19.12
C GLU A 29 18.89 -11.79 -18.82
N LEU A 30 17.80 -12.13 -18.12
CA LEU A 30 17.41 -13.51 -17.84
C LEU A 30 17.02 -14.27 -19.11
N ALA A 31 16.27 -13.65 -20.02
CA ALA A 31 15.92 -14.26 -21.31
C ALA A 31 17.16 -14.57 -22.16
N SER A 32 18.12 -13.64 -22.20
CA SER A 32 19.41 -13.81 -22.88
C SER A 32 20.25 -14.93 -22.25
N GLN A 33 20.36 -14.95 -20.92
CA GLN A 33 21.09 -16.01 -20.19
C GLN A 33 20.46 -17.39 -20.38
N ALA A 34 19.13 -17.45 -20.48
CA ALA A 34 18.38 -18.68 -20.75
C ALA A 34 18.42 -19.09 -22.24
N LYS A 35 19.05 -18.29 -23.12
CA LYS A 35 19.12 -18.50 -24.56
C LYS A 35 17.73 -18.68 -25.19
N LEU A 36 16.75 -17.93 -24.70
CA LEU A 36 15.41 -17.90 -25.28
C LEU A 36 15.46 -17.29 -26.69
N SER A 37 14.60 -17.77 -27.57
CA SER A 37 14.37 -17.09 -28.84
C SER A 37 13.79 -15.69 -28.61
N GLU A 38 13.84 -14.82 -29.63
CA GLU A 38 13.36 -13.45 -29.51
C GLU A 38 11.88 -13.37 -29.09
N ASN A 39 11.05 -14.28 -29.61
CA ASN A 39 9.63 -14.39 -29.25
C ASN A 39 9.46 -14.85 -27.79
N GLU A 40 10.15 -15.91 -27.38
CA GLU A 40 10.08 -16.44 -26.02
C GLU A 40 10.62 -15.44 -24.98
N GLY A 41 11.68 -14.71 -25.33
CA GLY A 41 12.26 -13.68 -24.48
C GLY A 41 11.31 -12.50 -24.27
N ARG A 42 10.59 -12.08 -25.33
CA ARG A 42 9.58 -11.02 -25.24
C ARG A 42 8.40 -11.45 -24.37
N GLU A 43 7.87 -12.66 -24.58
CA GLU A 43 6.78 -13.19 -23.76
C GLU A 43 7.20 -13.33 -22.28
N PHE A 44 8.43 -13.75 -22.03
CA PHE A 44 8.97 -13.86 -20.68
C PHE A 44 9.05 -12.51 -19.95
N VAL A 45 9.55 -11.47 -20.64
CA VAL A 45 9.61 -10.11 -20.10
C VAL A 45 8.21 -9.56 -19.80
N ASP A 46 7.27 -9.73 -20.74
CA ASP A 46 5.88 -9.29 -20.55
C ASP A 46 5.22 -10.01 -19.36
N HIS A 47 5.49 -11.31 -19.21
CA HIS A 47 4.99 -12.09 -18.08
C HIS A 47 5.57 -11.64 -16.74
N LEU A 48 6.87 -11.33 -16.70
CA LEU A 48 7.52 -10.77 -15.50
C LEU A 48 6.97 -9.40 -15.12
N LEU A 49 6.73 -8.53 -16.10
CA LEU A 49 6.13 -7.22 -15.87
C LEU A 49 4.72 -7.34 -15.27
N LYS A 50 3.86 -8.19 -15.85
CA LYS A 50 2.51 -8.44 -15.32
C LYS A 50 2.53 -9.04 -13.91
N GLN A 51 3.40 -10.01 -13.65
CA GLN A 51 3.54 -10.57 -12.30
C GLN A 51 4.06 -9.53 -11.31
N SER A 52 4.98 -8.66 -11.71
CA SER A 52 5.48 -7.59 -10.86
C SER A 52 4.36 -6.62 -10.46
N GLU A 53 3.50 -6.22 -11.40
CA GLU A 53 2.33 -5.39 -11.11
C GLU A 53 1.37 -6.09 -10.15
N ALA A 54 0.97 -7.32 -10.42
CA ALA A 54 0.06 -8.07 -9.54
C ALA A 54 0.63 -8.26 -8.12
N ALA A 55 1.95 -8.52 -8.02
CA ALA A 55 2.63 -8.63 -6.73
C ALA A 55 2.63 -7.30 -5.96
N ARG A 56 2.81 -6.16 -6.65
CA ARG A 56 2.72 -4.82 -6.05
C ARG A 56 1.32 -4.56 -5.49
N ASP A 57 0.28 -4.80 -6.27
CA ASP A 57 -1.11 -4.56 -5.86
C ASP A 57 -1.50 -5.42 -4.65
N SER A 58 -1.12 -6.71 -4.67
CA SER A 58 -1.34 -7.61 -3.54
C SER A 58 -0.58 -7.14 -2.29
N LEU A 59 0.65 -6.66 -2.44
CA LEU A 59 1.44 -6.15 -1.32
C LEU A 59 0.81 -4.88 -0.75
N GLU A 60 0.40 -3.93 -1.60
CA GLU A 60 -0.28 -2.71 -1.19
C GLU A 60 -1.55 -3.02 -0.40
N SER A 61 -2.39 -3.92 -0.90
CA SER A 61 -3.60 -4.36 -0.21
C SER A 61 -3.31 -4.95 1.17
N ARG A 62 -2.29 -5.81 1.28
CA ARG A 62 -1.88 -6.41 2.56
C ARG A 62 -1.33 -5.37 3.54
N VAL A 63 -0.54 -4.43 3.05
CA VAL A 63 0.01 -3.33 3.88
C VAL A 63 -1.13 -2.45 4.38
N ASN A 64 -2.05 -2.04 3.50
CA ASN A 64 -3.22 -1.25 3.86
C ASN A 64 -4.09 -1.96 4.90
N ALA A 65 -4.34 -3.27 4.73
CA ALA A 65 -5.08 -4.07 5.69
C ALA A 65 -4.35 -4.18 7.05
N ALA A 66 -3.03 -4.37 7.04
CA ALA A 66 -2.22 -4.45 8.25
C ALA A 66 -2.22 -3.11 9.01
N VAL A 67 -2.06 -2.00 8.29
CA VAL A 67 -2.11 -0.64 8.87
C VAL A 67 -3.50 -0.35 9.43
N GLN A 68 -4.57 -0.64 8.69
CA GLN A 68 -5.94 -0.47 9.17
C GLN A 68 -6.21 -1.30 10.42
N LYS A 69 -5.75 -2.56 10.45
CA LYS A 69 -5.88 -3.42 11.63
C LYS A 69 -5.11 -2.87 12.83
N ALA A 70 -3.90 -2.36 12.61
CA ALA A 70 -3.09 -1.76 13.68
C ALA A 70 -3.76 -0.50 14.24
N ILE A 71 -4.25 0.39 13.39
CA ILE A 71 -4.97 1.60 13.81
C ILE A 71 -6.26 1.25 14.55
N SER A 72 -7.04 0.29 14.03
CA SER A 72 -8.30 -0.15 14.66
C SER A 72 -8.10 -0.85 16.01
N ALA A 73 -6.91 -1.41 16.25
CA ALA A 73 -6.56 -2.03 17.54
C ALA A 73 -6.12 -1.00 18.59
N LEU A 74 -5.81 0.23 18.19
CA LEU A 74 -5.49 1.31 19.12
C LEU A 74 -6.79 1.95 19.62
N PRO A 75 -6.86 2.36 20.90
CA PRO A 75 -8.02 3.07 21.44
C PRO A 75 -8.03 4.53 20.97
N LEU A 76 -8.17 4.74 19.66
CA LEU A 76 -8.23 6.06 19.02
C LEU A 76 -9.68 6.39 18.68
N ALA A 77 -10.12 7.59 19.05
CA ALA A 77 -11.41 8.09 18.60
C ALA A 77 -11.36 8.39 17.10
N THR A 78 -12.33 7.87 16.35
CA THR A 78 -12.48 8.18 14.92
C THR A 78 -12.96 9.61 14.72
N LYS A 79 -12.68 10.19 13.54
CA LYS A 79 -13.15 11.54 13.19
C LYS A 79 -14.67 11.67 13.32
N ASP A 80 -15.41 10.62 12.93
CA ASP A 80 -16.87 10.59 12.99
C ASP A 80 -17.38 10.55 14.44
N GLU A 81 -16.74 9.77 15.30
CA GLU A 81 -17.06 9.75 16.73
C GLU A 81 -16.80 11.10 17.38
N VAL A 82 -15.69 11.76 17.07
CA VAL A 82 -15.39 13.12 17.56
C VAL A 82 -16.44 14.11 17.06
N ALA A 83 -16.77 14.11 15.77
CA ALA A 83 -17.78 15.02 15.22
C ALA A 83 -19.16 14.82 15.86
N LYS A 84 -19.57 13.56 16.06
CA LYS A 84 -20.83 13.23 16.74
C LYS A 84 -20.83 13.69 18.21
N LEU A 85 -19.69 13.59 18.88
CA LEU A 85 -19.54 14.07 20.25
C LEU A 85 -19.63 15.60 20.31
N THR A 86 -18.96 16.30 19.39
CA THR A 86 -19.02 17.76 19.26
C THR A 86 -20.45 18.25 19.02
N ALA A 87 -21.18 17.64 18.09
CA ALA A 87 -22.58 18.00 17.83
C ALA A 87 -23.48 17.79 19.06
N ARG A 88 -23.27 16.70 19.80
CA ARG A 88 -23.98 16.46 21.07
C ARG A 88 -23.64 17.49 22.14
N VAL A 89 -22.37 17.89 22.23
CA VAL A 89 -21.93 18.92 23.17
C VAL A 89 -22.61 20.25 22.82
N GLU A 90 -22.63 20.64 21.55
CA GLU A 90 -23.32 21.85 21.09
C GLU A 90 -24.82 21.81 21.41
N GLU A 91 -25.51 20.71 21.10
CA GLU A 91 -26.94 20.54 21.40
C GLU A 91 -27.22 20.68 22.91
N LEU A 92 -26.40 20.04 23.76
CA LEU A 92 -26.53 20.15 25.20
C LEU A 92 -26.23 21.56 25.70
N SER A 93 -25.21 22.22 25.14
CA SER A 93 -24.87 23.61 25.46
C SER A 93 -26.00 24.57 25.10
N THR A 94 -26.67 24.38 23.95
CA THR A 94 -27.84 25.17 23.56
C THR A 94 -29.00 24.97 24.53
N ARG A 95 -29.33 23.71 24.85
CA ARG A 95 -30.42 23.40 25.79
C ARG A 95 -30.18 23.97 27.19
N LEU A 96 -28.93 23.94 27.66
CA LEU A 96 -28.55 24.55 28.94
C LEU A 96 -28.76 26.07 28.94
N HIS A 97 -28.39 26.76 27.86
CA HIS A 97 -28.63 28.20 27.73
C HIS A 97 -30.14 28.54 27.65
N GLU A 98 -30.93 27.74 26.93
CA GLU A 98 -32.38 27.90 26.88
C GLU A 98 -33.01 27.72 28.27
N HIS A 99 -32.58 26.71 29.03
CA HIS A 99 -33.11 26.48 30.37
C HIS A 99 -32.68 27.55 31.39
N ALA A 100 -31.47 28.10 31.25
CA ALA A 100 -30.98 29.19 32.09
C ALA A 100 -31.72 30.52 31.82
N SER A 101 -32.04 30.79 30.55
CA SER A 101 -32.79 32.00 30.13
C SER A 101 -34.29 31.94 30.44
N HIS A 102 -34.86 30.76 30.71
CA HIS A 102 -36.25 30.60 31.18
C HIS A 102 -36.39 30.60 32.71
N SER A 103 -35.29 30.69 33.47
CA SER A 103 -35.33 30.74 34.95
C SER A 103 -35.07 32.13 35.55
N GLU A 104 -34.86 33.15 34.71
CA GLU A 104 -34.90 34.59 35.07
C GLU A 104 -36.26 35.19 34.70
#